data_AF-A0A8T2SZV5-F1
#
_entry.id   AF-A0A8T2SZV5-F1
#
_cell.length_a   1.000
_cell.length_b   1.000
_cell.length_c   1.000
_cell.angle_alpha   90.00
_cell.angle_beta   90.00
_cell.angle_gamma   90.00
#
_symmetry.space_group_name_H-M   'P 1'
#
loop_
_entity.id
_entity.type
_entity.pdbx_description
1 polymer ?
#
loop_
_entity_poly.entity_id
_entity_poly.type
_entity_poly.pdbx_seq_one_letter_code
_entity_poly.pdbx_strand_id
1 'polypeptide(L)'
;MRKSLSSTTDKNPAFVKMIAETSANHHFEEIDREVSSLVKERIDEKLFSVLDGLFRVEQPLDMDMMYINLWAEEIVMEEHLVLDIMFLLYFDPSCFCSFSRWKELYALFKDRVFVGTNVERLSLTTEAGSLIEHVKHQCVLIILEGLELDKLLLMVYEDAPFSQGRHPFACSDLLQQIYRLIGGVNALEVKEYAPLLLGLGAFCCLVSFLPMADSGILDSNHTYYIHQAYEAGAFKYIKNMLCHRGMKETLVDGYKYVVRSMMSTFVAAYDISSQSDTTVVEDVIDILSLIYSGQETLCTEFWDRENILDAPLRNLLCSLRKYFPYKMKTLVHFLTGLAGGQWAAECV
;
A
#
# COMPACT_ATOMS: atom_id res chain seq x y z
N MET A 1 -2.75 52.49 51.39
CA MET A 1 -4.00 52.10 50.69
C MET A 1 -3.69 51.65 49.27
N ARG A 2 -3.03 50.49 49.09
CA ARG A 2 -2.89 49.80 47.80
C ARG A 2 -3.37 48.37 48.01
N LYS A 3 -4.50 48.02 47.41
CA LYS A 3 -5.02 46.66 47.35
C LYS A 3 -4.20 45.87 46.32
N SER A 4 -3.76 44.69 46.73
CA SER A 4 -3.22 43.63 45.90
C SER A 4 -4.27 43.12 44.90
N LEU A 5 -3.90 43.06 43.63
CA LEU A 5 -4.55 42.20 42.65
C LEU A 5 -3.63 41.00 42.44
N SER A 6 -3.91 39.92 43.15
CA SER A 6 -3.43 38.58 42.83
C SER A 6 -4.38 37.98 41.78
N SER A 7 -3.94 37.84 40.54
CA SER A 7 -4.61 37.01 39.55
C SER A 7 -3.84 35.69 39.38
N THR A 8 -4.15 34.74 40.25
CA THR A 8 -3.93 33.31 40.02
C THR A 8 -4.92 32.83 38.97
N THR A 9 -4.50 32.70 37.71
CA THR A 9 -5.14 31.80 36.75
C THR A 9 -4.41 30.47 36.79
N ASP A 10 -4.76 29.68 37.81
CA ASP A 10 -4.47 28.25 37.88
C ASP A 10 -5.41 27.57 36.87
N LYS A 11 -5.01 27.52 35.60
CA LYS A 11 -5.80 26.86 34.55
C LYS A 11 -5.73 25.36 34.81
N ASN A 12 -6.83 24.81 35.32
CA ASN A 12 -7.02 23.38 35.56
C ASN A 12 -6.50 22.56 34.35
N PRO A 13 -5.50 21.67 34.53
CA PRO A 13 -4.91 20.89 33.44
C PRO A 13 -5.95 20.09 32.64
N ALA A 14 -7.02 19.64 33.30
CA ALA A 14 -8.13 18.95 32.64
C ALA A 14 -8.92 19.87 31.68
N PHE A 15 -9.02 21.16 32.00
CA PHE A 15 -9.71 22.15 31.16
C PHE A 15 -8.86 22.54 29.93
N VAL A 16 -7.53 22.61 30.10
CA VAL A 16 -6.60 22.84 28.98
C VAL A 16 -6.58 21.63 28.05
N LYS A 17 -6.59 20.41 28.59
CA LYS A 17 -6.67 19.16 27.84
C LYS A 17 -8.00 19.03 27.08
N MET A 18 -9.12 19.35 27.72
CA MET A 18 -10.45 19.36 27.08
C MET A 18 -10.54 20.38 25.95
N ILE A 19 -9.96 21.58 26.10
CA ILE A 19 -9.92 22.58 25.01
C ILE A 19 -9.00 22.11 23.87
N ALA A 20 -7.86 21.50 24.17
CA ALA A 20 -6.98 20.95 23.15
C ALA A 20 -7.64 19.79 22.37
N GLU A 21 -8.35 18.89 23.07
CA GLU A 21 -9.11 17.80 22.45
C GLU A 21 -10.30 18.31 21.65
N THR A 22 -11.02 19.33 22.14
CA THR A 22 -12.14 19.95 21.41
C THR A 22 -11.67 20.74 20.19
N SER A 23 -10.53 21.44 20.31
CA SER A 23 -9.91 22.16 19.20
C SER A 23 -9.33 21.20 18.16
N ALA A 24 -8.72 20.09 18.59
CA ALA A 24 -8.25 19.04 17.70
C ALA A 24 -9.42 18.39 16.96
N ASN A 25 -10.49 18.02 17.66
CA ASN A 25 -11.69 17.45 17.05
C ASN A 25 -12.35 18.41 16.05
N HIS A 26 -12.42 19.71 16.37
CA HIS A 26 -12.95 20.70 15.45
C HIS A 26 -12.08 20.86 14.19
N HIS A 27 -10.75 20.81 14.34
CA HIS A 27 -9.83 20.82 13.20
C HIS A 27 -9.96 19.56 12.34
N PHE A 28 -10.13 18.37 12.94
CA PHE A 28 -10.38 17.14 12.18
C PHE A 28 -11.69 17.21 11.38
N GLU A 29 -12.77 17.72 11.98
CA GLU A 29 -14.04 17.90 11.28
C GLU A 29 -13.97 18.92 10.12
N GLU A 30 -13.13 19.95 10.24
CA GLU A 30 -12.89 20.92 9.15
C GLU A 30 -12.05 20.30 8.03
N ILE A 31 -11.02 19.52 8.36
CA ILE A 31 -10.19 18.79 7.39
C ILE A 31 -11.06 17.78 6.64
N ASP A 32 -11.84 16.95 7.32
CA ASP A 32 -12.72 15.96 6.70
C ASP A 32 -13.73 16.61 5.75
N ARG A 33 -14.25 17.79 6.12
CA ARG A 33 -15.16 18.55 5.27
C ARG A 33 -14.47 19.04 4.00
N GLU A 34 -13.24 19.54 4.13
CA GLU A 34 -12.46 20.01 2.98
C GLU A 34 -12.07 18.85 2.06
N VAL A 35 -11.56 17.73 2.60
CA VAL A 35 -11.26 16.52 1.85
C VAL A 35 -12.50 16.02 1.10
N SER A 36 -13.64 15.94 1.80
CA SER A 36 -14.93 15.58 1.19
C SER A 36 -15.34 16.54 0.06
N SER A 37 -15.03 17.83 0.19
CA SER A 37 -15.29 18.82 -0.87
C SER A 37 -14.40 18.58 -2.08
N LEU A 38 -13.09 18.39 -1.87
CA LEU A 38 -12.12 18.11 -2.94
C LEU A 38 -12.44 16.82 -3.70
N VAL A 39 -12.84 15.75 -2.98
CA VAL A 39 -13.29 14.49 -3.59
C VAL A 39 -14.53 14.72 -4.46
N LYS A 40 -15.52 15.48 -3.97
CA LYS A 40 -16.72 15.85 -4.75
C LYS A 40 -16.38 16.68 -5.99
N GLU A 41 -15.37 17.54 -5.88
CA GLU A 41 -14.84 18.33 -7.00
C GLU A 41 -13.96 17.54 -7.97
N ARG A 42 -13.86 16.22 -7.78
CA ARG A 42 -13.11 15.31 -8.64
C ARG A 42 -11.65 15.70 -8.77
N ILE A 43 -11.04 16.00 -7.62
CA ILE A 43 -9.59 16.24 -7.54
C ILE A 43 -8.78 15.07 -8.12
N ASP A 44 -9.31 13.84 -8.07
CA ASP A 44 -8.74 12.65 -8.71
C ASP A 44 -8.52 12.85 -10.22
N GLU A 45 -9.47 13.46 -10.93
CA GLU A 45 -9.37 13.74 -12.38
C GLU A 45 -8.33 14.78 -12.68
N LYS A 46 -8.32 15.84 -11.87
CA LYS A 46 -7.37 16.94 -12.03
C LYS A 46 -5.95 16.43 -11.83
N LEU A 47 -5.72 15.65 -10.76
CA LEU A 47 -4.42 15.05 -10.47
C LEU A 47 -4.00 14.05 -11.56
N PHE A 48 -4.93 13.21 -12.02
CA PHE A 48 -4.64 12.30 -13.14
C PHE A 48 -4.21 13.06 -14.41
N SER A 49 -4.91 14.15 -14.75
CA SER A 49 -4.58 14.97 -15.92
C SER A 49 -3.24 15.68 -15.75
N VAL A 50 -2.92 16.17 -14.55
CA VAL A 50 -1.61 16.78 -14.26
C VAL A 50 -0.51 15.73 -14.43
N LEU A 51 -0.71 14.54 -13.87
CA LEU A 51 0.28 13.46 -13.95
C LEU A 51 0.50 12.96 -15.39
N ASP A 52 -0.55 12.76 -16.18
CA ASP A 52 -0.42 12.41 -17.60
C ASP A 52 0.30 13.52 -18.39
N GLY A 53 0.08 14.79 -18.02
CA GLY A 53 0.81 15.93 -18.56
C GLY A 53 2.31 15.87 -18.24
N LEU A 54 2.67 15.64 -16.97
CA LEU A 54 4.06 15.53 -16.51
C LEU A 54 4.79 14.39 -17.23
N PHE A 55 4.18 13.21 -17.30
CA PHE A 55 4.74 12.06 -18.02
C PHE A 55 4.89 12.27 -19.54
N ARG A 56 4.35 13.36 -20.11
CA ARG A 56 4.49 13.70 -21.53
C ARG A 56 5.42 14.86 -21.80
N VAL A 57 5.92 15.55 -20.77
CA VAL A 57 6.87 16.66 -20.94
C VAL A 57 8.09 16.10 -21.67
N GLU A 58 8.49 16.71 -22.79
CA GLU A 58 9.67 16.31 -23.56
C GLU A 58 10.94 17.03 -23.07
N GLN A 59 12.11 16.45 -23.34
CA GLN A 59 13.38 17.08 -22.96
C GLN A 59 13.59 18.36 -23.79
N PRO A 60 14.00 19.49 -23.16
CA PRO A 60 14.36 20.70 -23.89
C PRO A 60 15.55 20.49 -24.83
N LEU A 61 15.43 20.96 -26.08
CA LEU A 61 16.45 20.78 -27.12
C LEU A 61 17.56 21.84 -27.07
N ASP A 62 17.27 23.04 -26.54
CA ASP A 62 18.14 24.21 -26.61
C ASP A 62 18.74 24.60 -25.24
N MET A 63 19.12 23.60 -24.44
CA MET A 63 19.70 23.81 -23.11
C MET A 63 21.08 23.17 -22.99
N ASP A 64 21.94 23.76 -22.15
CA ASP A 64 23.20 23.10 -21.80
C ASP A 64 22.96 21.91 -20.86
N MET A 65 23.99 21.06 -20.71
CA MET A 65 23.89 19.83 -19.94
C MET A 65 23.56 20.06 -18.45
N MET A 66 23.98 21.20 -17.89
CA MET A 66 23.69 21.52 -16.49
C MET A 66 22.20 21.82 -16.30
N TYR A 67 21.60 22.62 -17.19
CA TYR A 67 20.16 22.89 -17.14
C TYR A 67 19.32 21.66 -17.49
N ILE A 68 19.81 20.79 -18.38
CA ILE A 68 19.15 19.51 -18.68
C ILE A 68 19.10 18.61 -17.43
N ASN A 69 20.20 18.54 -16.66
CA ASN A 69 20.21 17.77 -15.41
C ASN A 69 19.21 18.33 -14.39
N LEU A 70 19.19 19.66 -14.19
CA LEU A 70 18.25 20.31 -13.28
C LEU A 70 16.79 20.12 -13.72
N TRP A 71 16.52 20.23 -15.02
CA TRP A 71 15.20 19.98 -15.57
C TRP A 71 14.75 18.53 -15.32
N ALA A 72 15.64 17.54 -15.51
CA ALA A 72 15.29 16.15 -15.25
C ALA A 72 14.98 15.90 -13.76
N GLU A 73 15.78 16.46 -12.86
CA GLU A 73 15.55 16.38 -11.41
C GLU A 73 14.22 17.04 -11.01
N GLU A 74 13.92 18.22 -11.56
CA GLU A 74 12.68 18.95 -11.25
C GLU A 74 11.44 18.19 -11.75
N ILE A 75 11.46 17.66 -12.98
CA ILE A 75 10.32 16.90 -13.52
C ILE A 75 10.03 15.66 -12.69
N VAL A 76 11.06 14.89 -12.33
CA VAL A 76 10.85 13.69 -11.48
C VAL A 76 10.38 14.09 -10.07
N MET A 77 10.87 15.21 -9.54
CA MET A 77 10.39 15.73 -8.25
C MET A 77 8.90 16.08 -8.32
N GLU A 78 8.45 16.74 -9.38
CA GLU A 78 7.03 17.05 -9.59
C GLU A 78 6.19 15.76 -9.74
N GLU A 79 6.66 14.78 -10.53
CA GLU A 79 6.01 13.47 -10.66
C GLU A 79 5.85 12.78 -9.29
N HIS A 80 6.91 12.74 -8.50
CA HIS A 80 6.93 12.19 -7.15
C HIS A 80 5.91 12.89 -6.22
N LEU A 81 5.87 14.22 -6.22
CA LEU A 81 4.99 14.99 -5.35
C LEU A 81 3.52 14.82 -5.72
N VAL A 82 3.20 14.76 -7.02
CA VAL A 82 1.83 14.49 -7.47
C VAL A 82 1.41 13.07 -7.07
N LEU A 83 2.30 12.09 -7.19
CA LEU A 83 2.04 10.72 -6.75
C LEU A 83 1.85 10.60 -5.23
N ASP A 84 2.57 11.38 -4.42
CA ASP A 84 2.34 11.46 -2.96
C ASP A 84 0.91 11.93 -2.66
N ILE A 85 0.46 12.99 -3.34
CA ILE A 85 -0.90 13.53 -3.15
C ILE A 85 -1.94 12.52 -3.62
N MET A 86 -1.72 11.86 -4.76
CA MET A 86 -2.63 10.84 -5.28
C MET A 86 -2.69 9.62 -4.35
N PHE A 87 -1.57 9.20 -3.78
CA PHE A 87 -1.55 8.13 -2.80
C PHE A 87 -2.37 8.49 -1.57
N LEU A 88 -2.13 9.66 -0.97
CA LEU A 88 -2.91 10.16 0.17
C LEU A 88 -4.40 10.23 -0.15
N LEU A 89 -4.75 10.68 -1.35
CA LEU A 89 -6.14 10.76 -1.79
C LEU A 89 -6.78 9.37 -1.85
N TYR A 90 -6.12 8.34 -2.41
CA TYR A 90 -6.70 7.00 -2.50
C TYR A 90 -6.61 6.20 -1.21
N PHE A 91 -5.67 6.52 -0.34
CA PHE A 91 -5.55 5.95 0.99
C PHE A 91 -6.64 6.47 1.94
N ASP A 92 -7.22 7.64 1.66
CA ASP A 92 -8.32 8.19 2.44
C ASP A 92 -9.61 7.37 2.22
N PRO A 93 -10.27 6.87 3.29
CA PRO A 93 -11.47 6.04 3.18
C PRO A 93 -12.68 6.71 2.50
N SER A 94 -12.71 8.05 2.43
CA SER A 94 -13.78 8.81 1.78
C SER A 94 -13.63 8.89 0.26
N CYS A 95 -12.44 8.60 -0.26
CA CYS A 95 -12.17 8.52 -1.68
C CYS A 95 -12.18 7.06 -2.13
N PHE A 96 -12.62 6.83 -3.36
CA PHE A 96 -12.77 5.49 -3.90
C PHE A 96 -12.20 5.39 -5.30
N CYS A 97 -11.26 4.47 -5.49
CA CYS A 97 -10.72 4.16 -6.81
C CYS A 97 -11.66 3.21 -7.55
N SER A 98 -12.54 3.75 -8.39
CA SER A 98 -13.37 2.91 -9.26
C SER A 98 -12.50 2.03 -10.17
N PHE A 99 -13.01 0.85 -10.56
CA PHE A 99 -12.27 -0.02 -11.48
C PHE A 99 -11.90 0.66 -12.81
N SER A 100 -12.71 1.61 -13.30
CA SER A 100 -12.38 2.38 -14.50
C SER A 100 -11.15 3.25 -14.29
N ARG A 101 -11.11 4.01 -13.19
CA ARG A 101 -9.96 4.85 -12.81
C ARG A 101 -8.73 4.00 -12.56
N TRP A 102 -8.87 2.88 -11.87
CA TRP A 102 -7.77 1.95 -11.63
C TRP A 102 -7.14 1.45 -12.94
N LYS A 103 -7.97 1.14 -13.95
CA LYS A 103 -7.48 0.76 -15.30
C LYS A 103 -6.72 1.88 -15.98
N GLU A 104 -7.20 3.12 -15.88
CA GLU A 104 -6.54 4.30 -16.45
C GLU A 104 -5.18 4.55 -15.79
N LEU A 105 -5.11 4.45 -14.46
CA LEU A 105 -3.85 4.54 -13.71
C LEU A 105 -2.87 3.44 -14.09
N TYR A 106 -3.34 2.18 -14.12
CA TYR A 106 -2.52 1.04 -14.50
C TYR A 106 -1.96 1.21 -15.91
N ALA A 107 -2.79 1.61 -16.88
CA ALA A 107 -2.34 1.84 -18.25
C ALA A 107 -1.31 2.97 -18.34
N LEU A 108 -1.56 4.09 -17.64
CA LEU A 108 -0.63 5.21 -17.59
C LEU A 108 0.73 4.80 -17.02
N PHE A 109 0.74 4.12 -15.87
CA PHE A 109 1.98 3.70 -15.20
C PHE A 109 2.72 2.64 -16.02
N LYS A 110 2.01 1.68 -16.60
CA LYS A 110 2.58 0.69 -17.51
C LYS A 110 3.32 1.35 -18.66
N ASP A 111 2.65 2.24 -19.39
CA ASP A 111 3.17 2.82 -20.63
C ASP A 111 4.25 3.88 -20.39
N ARG A 112 4.18 4.60 -19.26
CA ARG A 112 5.06 5.74 -18.98
C ARG A 112 6.15 5.48 -17.96
N VAL A 113 5.90 4.63 -16.97
CA VAL A 113 6.81 4.45 -15.82
C VAL A 113 7.47 3.06 -15.82
N PHE A 114 6.72 2.00 -16.09
CA PHE A 114 7.25 0.63 -16.00
C PHE A 114 8.00 0.21 -17.27
N VAL A 115 7.39 0.45 -18.44
CA VAL A 115 7.95 0.07 -19.76
C VAL A 115 8.39 1.29 -20.57
N GLY A 116 8.00 2.49 -20.14
CA GLY A 116 8.21 3.72 -20.89
C GLY A 116 9.67 4.18 -20.92
N THR A 117 10.03 4.89 -21.99
CA THR A 117 11.34 5.53 -22.17
C THR A 117 11.56 6.74 -21.26
N ASN A 118 10.53 7.20 -20.53
CA ASN A 118 10.64 8.35 -19.62
C ASN A 118 11.69 8.11 -18.53
N VAL A 119 11.76 6.90 -18.00
CA VAL A 119 12.75 6.48 -16.99
C VAL A 119 14.17 6.70 -17.50
N GLU A 120 14.46 6.24 -18.72
CA GLU A 120 15.79 6.36 -19.31
C GLU A 120 16.15 7.81 -19.60
N ARG A 121 15.17 8.59 -20.06
CA ARG A 121 15.34 10.01 -20.38
C ARG A 121 15.62 10.88 -19.16
N LEU A 122 14.98 10.60 -18.03
CA LEU A 122 15.10 11.40 -16.80
C LEU A 122 16.25 10.93 -15.90
N SER A 123 16.78 9.72 -16.10
CA SER A 123 17.88 9.15 -15.28
C SER A 123 19.26 9.74 -15.65
N LEU A 124 19.38 11.06 -15.72
CA LEU A 124 20.60 11.76 -16.11
C LEU A 124 21.57 12.00 -14.94
N THR A 125 21.04 12.03 -13.71
CA THR A 125 21.81 12.19 -12.48
C THR A 125 21.51 11.07 -11.50
N THR A 126 22.36 10.92 -10.49
CA THR A 126 22.12 9.94 -9.41
C THR A 126 20.89 10.28 -8.58
N GLU A 127 20.61 11.58 -8.40
CA GLU A 127 19.45 12.05 -7.64
C GLU A 127 18.15 11.73 -8.40
N ALA A 128 18.09 12.10 -9.68
CA ALA A 128 16.96 11.77 -10.55
C ALA A 128 16.73 10.25 -10.64
N GLY A 129 17.80 9.46 -10.78
CA GLY A 129 17.71 8.00 -10.78
C GLY A 129 17.09 7.43 -9.49
N SER A 130 17.47 7.96 -8.32
CA SER A 130 16.90 7.56 -7.03
C SER A 130 15.41 7.96 -6.92
N LEU A 131 15.05 9.16 -7.37
CA LEU A 131 13.66 9.62 -7.36
C LEU A 131 12.79 8.82 -8.34
N ILE A 132 13.31 8.42 -9.49
CA ILE A 132 12.60 7.57 -10.46
C ILE A 132 12.32 6.19 -9.87
N GLU A 133 13.28 5.61 -9.13
CA GLU A 133 13.03 4.35 -8.42
C GLU A 133 11.94 4.53 -7.36
N HIS A 134 11.89 5.67 -6.66
CA HIS A 134 10.81 5.98 -5.73
C HIS A 134 9.45 6.16 -6.42
N VAL A 135 9.38 6.88 -7.55
CA VAL A 135 8.19 7.03 -8.40
C VAL A 135 7.63 5.66 -8.81
N LYS A 136 8.50 4.72 -9.21
CA LYS A 136 8.10 3.34 -9.53
C LYS A 136 7.46 2.63 -8.34
N HIS A 137 8.02 2.79 -7.14
CA HIS A 137 7.44 2.25 -5.92
C HIS A 137 6.08 2.86 -5.59
N GLN A 138 5.93 4.18 -5.70
CA GLN A 138 4.64 4.87 -5.48
C GLN A 138 3.56 4.39 -6.45
N CYS A 139 3.90 4.24 -7.74
CA CYS A 139 2.99 3.69 -8.74
C CYS A 139 2.53 2.27 -8.37
N VAL A 140 3.43 1.39 -7.92
CA VAL A 140 3.06 0.05 -7.44
C VAL A 140 2.12 0.14 -6.24
N LEU A 141 2.41 0.99 -5.26
CA LEU A 141 1.60 1.16 -4.05
C LEU A 141 0.20 1.69 -4.36
N ILE A 142 0.06 2.68 -5.24
CA ILE A 142 -1.24 3.23 -5.65
C ILE A 142 -2.10 2.16 -6.32
N ILE A 143 -1.50 1.34 -7.20
CA ILE A 143 -2.22 0.26 -7.86
C ILE A 143 -2.64 -0.83 -6.87
N LEU A 144 -1.79 -1.18 -5.90
CA LEU A 144 -2.12 -2.13 -4.84
C LEU A 144 -3.21 -1.60 -3.89
N GLU A 145 -3.11 -0.34 -3.49
CA GLU A 145 -4.11 0.31 -2.63
C GLU A 145 -5.49 0.32 -3.29
N GLY A 146 -5.54 0.66 -4.58
CA GLY A 146 -6.79 0.65 -5.33
C GLY A 146 -7.45 -0.72 -5.50
N LEU A 147 -6.80 -1.83 -5.10
CA LEU A 147 -7.44 -3.15 -5.03
C LEU A 147 -8.33 -3.32 -3.80
N GLU A 148 -8.19 -2.46 -2.78
CA GLU A 148 -8.94 -2.52 -1.51
C GLU A 148 -8.90 -3.91 -0.86
N LEU A 149 -7.69 -4.45 -0.74
CA LEU A 149 -7.42 -5.81 -0.25
C LEU A 149 -7.93 -6.05 1.18
N ASP A 150 -8.01 -4.99 1.98
CA ASP A 150 -8.56 -4.97 3.32
C ASP A 150 -10.08 -5.20 3.31
N LYS A 151 -10.81 -4.52 2.43
CA LYS A 151 -12.24 -4.75 2.21
C LYS A 151 -12.50 -6.14 1.66
N LEU A 152 -11.65 -6.64 0.77
CA LEU A 152 -11.76 -8.01 0.27
C LEU A 152 -11.62 -9.04 1.41
N LEU A 153 -10.64 -8.87 2.30
CA LEU A 153 -10.47 -9.74 3.47
C LEU A 153 -11.70 -9.71 4.39
N LEU A 154 -12.27 -8.53 4.62
CA LEU A 154 -13.51 -8.40 5.38
C LEU A 154 -14.67 -9.15 4.71
N MET A 155 -14.81 -9.01 3.40
CA MET A 155 -15.85 -9.73 2.65
C MET A 155 -15.69 -11.27 2.75
N VAL A 156 -14.45 -11.77 2.68
CA VAL A 156 -14.16 -13.20 2.87
C VAL A 156 -14.50 -13.65 4.28
N TYR A 157 -14.17 -12.85 5.29
CA TYR A 157 -14.53 -13.14 6.68
C TYR A 157 -16.04 -13.19 6.91
N GLU A 158 -16.79 -12.28 6.27
CA GLU A 158 -18.25 -12.18 6.38
C GLU A 158 -19.01 -13.16 5.47
N ASP A 159 -18.32 -13.93 4.62
CA ASP A 159 -18.92 -14.73 3.54
C ASP A 159 -19.87 -13.89 2.65
N ALA A 160 -19.47 -12.65 2.40
CA ALA A 160 -20.29 -11.67 1.68
C ALA A 160 -20.18 -11.89 0.15
N PRO A 161 -21.30 -11.94 -0.59
CA PRO A 161 -21.25 -12.13 -2.05
C PRO A 161 -20.58 -10.94 -2.76
N PHE A 162 -19.68 -11.25 -3.69
CA PHE A 162 -18.90 -10.24 -4.41
C PHE A 162 -19.77 -9.35 -5.32
N SER A 163 -20.83 -9.92 -5.89
CA SER A 163 -21.72 -9.27 -6.87
C SER A 163 -22.68 -8.23 -6.30
N GLN A 164 -22.72 -8.01 -4.98
CA GLN A 164 -23.64 -7.05 -4.34
C GLN A 164 -23.15 -5.59 -4.32
N GLY A 165 -22.11 -5.23 -5.08
CA GLY A 165 -21.68 -3.84 -5.21
C GLY A 165 -20.97 -3.28 -3.97
N ARG A 166 -20.57 -4.14 -3.02
CA ARG A 166 -19.84 -3.73 -1.81
C ARG A 166 -18.36 -3.44 -2.03
N HIS A 167 -17.84 -3.77 -3.22
CA HIS A 167 -16.44 -3.60 -3.61
C HIS A 167 -16.34 -2.74 -4.89
N PRO A 168 -15.32 -1.87 -5.07
CA PRO A 168 -15.14 -1.04 -6.29
C PRO A 168 -15.03 -1.81 -7.58
N PHE A 169 -14.61 -3.05 -7.44
CA PHE A 169 -14.38 -3.95 -8.57
C PHE A 169 -15.57 -4.87 -8.80
N ALA A 170 -16.68 -4.72 -8.05
CA ALA A 170 -17.91 -5.49 -8.26
C ALA A 170 -18.59 -5.09 -9.58
N CYS A 171 -18.03 -5.55 -10.70
CA CYS A 171 -18.56 -5.43 -12.04
C CYS A 171 -18.62 -6.80 -12.73
N SER A 172 -19.49 -6.94 -13.73
CA SER A 172 -19.53 -8.15 -14.56
C SER A 172 -18.20 -8.36 -15.28
N ASP A 173 -17.81 -9.62 -15.47
CA ASP A 173 -16.59 -9.99 -16.19
C ASP A 173 -15.28 -9.42 -15.58
N LEU A 174 -15.27 -9.04 -14.29
CA LEU A 174 -14.10 -8.44 -13.64
C LEU A 174 -12.84 -9.26 -13.88
N LEU A 175 -12.90 -10.56 -13.55
CA LEU A 175 -11.74 -11.46 -13.67
C LEU A 175 -11.26 -11.51 -15.11
N GLN A 176 -12.17 -11.58 -16.10
CA GLN A 176 -11.80 -11.55 -17.51
C GLN A 176 -11.12 -10.22 -17.90
N GLN A 177 -11.60 -9.09 -17.39
CA GLN A 177 -10.97 -7.79 -17.64
C GLN A 177 -9.58 -7.70 -17.00
N ILE A 178 -9.42 -8.14 -15.75
CA ILE A 178 -8.11 -8.22 -15.09
C ILE A 178 -7.16 -9.11 -15.90
N TYR A 179 -7.59 -10.31 -16.28
CA TYR A 179 -6.77 -11.23 -17.08
C TYR A 179 -6.36 -10.65 -18.43
N ARG A 180 -7.20 -9.84 -19.08
CA ARG A 180 -6.81 -9.14 -20.32
C ARG A 180 -5.76 -8.06 -20.06
N LEU A 181 -5.84 -7.35 -18.94
CA LEU A 181 -4.89 -6.29 -18.58
C LEU A 181 -3.50 -6.84 -18.24
N ILE A 182 -3.46 -8.03 -17.61
CA ILE A 182 -2.21 -8.68 -17.18
C ILE A 182 -1.75 -9.80 -18.13
N GLY A 183 -2.56 -10.19 -19.11
CA GLY A 183 -2.34 -11.34 -20.00
C GLY A 183 -1.15 -11.24 -20.98
N GLY A 184 -0.33 -10.20 -20.87
CA GLY A 184 0.93 -10.05 -21.61
C GLY A 184 2.03 -9.41 -20.76
N VAL A 185 1.86 -9.43 -19.43
CA VAL A 185 2.84 -8.88 -18.50
C VAL A 185 3.98 -9.87 -18.29
N ASN A 186 5.22 -9.40 -18.42
CA ASN A 186 6.41 -10.18 -18.09
C ASN A 186 7.16 -9.57 -16.91
N ALA A 187 6.95 -10.10 -15.71
CA ALA A 187 7.63 -9.61 -14.52
C ALA A 187 9.14 -9.90 -14.50
N LEU A 188 9.61 -10.86 -15.31
CA LEU A 188 11.06 -11.13 -15.46
C LEU A 188 11.77 -10.01 -16.22
N GLU A 189 11.05 -9.27 -17.06
CA GLU A 189 11.59 -8.12 -17.80
C GLU A 189 11.37 -6.81 -17.03
N VAL A 190 10.22 -6.69 -16.37
CA VAL A 190 9.79 -5.45 -15.70
C VAL A 190 9.44 -5.78 -14.25
N LYS A 191 10.41 -5.50 -13.36
CA LYS A 191 10.38 -5.89 -11.94
C LYS A 191 9.17 -5.35 -11.17
N GLU A 192 8.64 -4.20 -11.57
CA GLU A 192 7.51 -3.53 -10.94
C GLU A 192 6.22 -4.36 -11.02
N TYR A 193 6.12 -5.25 -12.01
CA TYR A 193 4.99 -6.17 -12.10
C TYR A 193 5.04 -7.30 -11.08
N ALA A 194 6.21 -7.65 -10.54
CA ALA A 194 6.33 -8.76 -9.60
C ALA A 194 5.43 -8.57 -8.35
N PRO A 195 5.49 -7.46 -7.58
CA PRO A 195 4.56 -7.23 -6.48
C PRO A 195 3.10 -7.08 -6.92
N LEU A 196 2.83 -6.51 -8.10
CA LEU A 196 1.47 -6.35 -8.63
C LEU A 196 0.83 -7.70 -8.93
N LEU A 197 1.56 -8.61 -9.57
CA LEU A 197 1.12 -9.99 -9.83
C LEU A 197 0.91 -10.77 -8.53
N LEU A 198 1.74 -10.54 -7.51
CA LEU A 198 1.55 -11.14 -6.19
C LEU A 198 0.22 -10.71 -5.55
N GLY A 199 -0.03 -9.39 -5.50
CA GLY A 199 -1.27 -8.82 -4.95
C GLY A 199 -2.51 -9.21 -5.76
N LEU A 200 -2.45 -9.09 -7.09
CA LEU A 200 -3.55 -9.49 -7.98
C LEU A 200 -3.82 -10.99 -7.95
N GLY A 201 -2.77 -11.82 -7.86
CA GLY A 201 -2.92 -13.27 -7.72
C GLY A 201 -3.62 -13.66 -6.42
N ALA A 202 -3.30 -12.99 -5.30
CA ALA A 202 -4.01 -13.16 -4.04
C ALA A 202 -5.45 -12.65 -4.10
N PHE A 203 -5.67 -11.47 -4.69
CA PHE A 203 -7.00 -10.89 -4.92
C PHE A 203 -7.90 -11.85 -5.71
N CYS A 204 -7.45 -12.30 -6.89
CA CYS A 204 -8.22 -13.21 -7.75
C CYS A 204 -8.52 -14.54 -7.07
N CYS A 205 -7.59 -15.05 -6.26
CA CYS A 205 -7.79 -16.29 -5.49
C CYS A 205 -8.86 -16.11 -4.40
N LEU A 206 -8.83 -15.02 -3.63
CA LEU A 206 -9.86 -14.77 -2.63
C LEU A 206 -11.24 -14.49 -3.24
N VAL A 207 -11.30 -13.75 -4.35
CA VAL A 207 -12.56 -13.50 -5.07
C VAL A 207 -13.18 -14.81 -5.56
N SER A 208 -12.38 -15.80 -5.98
CA SER A 208 -12.93 -17.08 -6.45
C SER A 208 -13.53 -17.94 -5.31
N PHE A 209 -13.21 -17.65 -4.05
CA PHE A 209 -13.84 -18.27 -2.89
C PHE A 209 -15.15 -17.60 -2.48
N LEU A 210 -15.45 -16.38 -2.96
CA LEU A 210 -16.65 -15.65 -2.56
C LEU A 210 -17.92 -16.15 -3.27
N PRO A 211 -19.09 -16.12 -2.59
CA PRO A 211 -20.36 -16.52 -3.19
C PRO A 211 -20.70 -15.67 -4.42
N MET A 212 -21.27 -16.32 -5.45
CA MET A 212 -21.72 -15.68 -6.69
C MET A 212 -20.61 -14.95 -7.47
N ALA A 213 -19.33 -15.25 -7.20
CA ALA A 213 -18.27 -14.99 -8.17
C ALA A 213 -18.56 -15.80 -9.44
N ASP A 214 -18.39 -15.21 -10.62
CA ASP A 214 -18.72 -15.85 -11.91
C ASP A 214 -18.11 -17.26 -11.98
N SER A 215 -18.94 -18.28 -11.79
CA SER A 215 -18.53 -19.69 -11.70
C SER A 215 -18.03 -20.27 -13.03
N GLY A 216 -17.97 -19.45 -14.08
CA GLY A 216 -17.53 -19.83 -15.41
C GLY A 216 -16.00 -19.83 -15.63
N ILE A 217 -15.21 -19.39 -14.64
CA ILE A 217 -13.73 -19.30 -14.76
C ILE A 217 -13.08 -19.99 -13.55
N LEU A 218 -13.44 -21.25 -13.31
CA LEU A 218 -12.84 -22.11 -12.29
C LEU A 218 -11.41 -22.59 -12.62
N ASP A 219 -10.85 -22.20 -13.76
CA ASP A 219 -9.43 -22.39 -14.13
C ASP A 219 -8.67 -21.07 -13.98
N SER A 220 -8.71 -20.50 -12.78
CA SER A 220 -8.02 -19.27 -12.47
C SER A 220 -6.51 -19.47 -12.51
N ASN A 221 -5.85 -18.83 -13.50
CA ASN A 221 -4.38 -18.86 -13.65
C ASN A 221 -3.65 -18.04 -12.56
N HIS A 222 -4.27 -17.80 -11.40
CA HIS A 222 -3.65 -17.05 -10.30
C HIS A 222 -2.35 -17.71 -9.85
N THR A 223 -2.27 -19.04 -9.88
CA THR A 223 -1.06 -19.80 -9.54
C THR A 223 0.10 -19.47 -10.48
N TYR A 224 -0.16 -19.25 -11.78
CA TYR A 224 0.87 -18.80 -12.72
C TYR A 224 1.38 -17.40 -12.37
N TYR A 225 0.50 -16.47 -12.01
CA TYR A 225 0.92 -15.12 -11.61
C TYR A 225 1.74 -15.11 -10.32
N ILE A 226 1.36 -15.91 -9.32
CA ILE A 226 2.16 -16.06 -8.10
C ILE A 226 3.52 -16.66 -8.40
N HIS A 227 3.59 -17.70 -9.24
CA HIS A 227 4.85 -18.32 -9.63
C HIS A 227 5.75 -17.30 -10.35
N GLN A 228 5.20 -16.59 -11.34
CA GLN A 228 5.93 -15.56 -12.08
C GLN A 228 6.39 -14.42 -11.17
N ALA A 229 5.55 -13.97 -10.23
CA ALA A 229 5.90 -12.96 -9.24
C ALA A 229 7.07 -13.41 -8.35
N TYR A 230 7.04 -14.67 -7.91
CA TYR A 230 8.10 -15.26 -7.09
C TYR A 230 9.42 -15.35 -7.87
N GLU A 231 9.40 -15.91 -9.08
CA GLU A 231 10.59 -16.00 -9.95
C GLU A 231 11.18 -14.63 -10.29
N ALA A 232 10.33 -13.62 -10.48
CA ALA A 232 10.73 -12.24 -10.71
C ALA A 232 11.22 -11.52 -9.45
N GLY A 233 11.19 -12.16 -8.27
CA GLY A 233 11.70 -11.61 -7.03
C GLY A 233 10.78 -10.60 -6.35
N ALA A 234 9.45 -10.82 -6.38
CA ALA A 234 8.47 -9.94 -5.76
C ALA A 234 8.79 -9.59 -4.29
N PHE A 235 9.16 -10.58 -3.47
CA PHE A 235 9.51 -10.34 -2.07
C PHE A 235 10.76 -9.46 -1.91
N LYS A 236 11.77 -9.64 -2.78
CA LYS A 236 12.96 -8.79 -2.80
C LYS A 236 12.59 -7.35 -3.20
N TYR A 237 11.74 -7.19 -4.20
CA TYR A 237 11.24 -5.87 -4.61
C TYR A 237 10.52 -5.17 -3.45
N ILE A 238 9.60 -5.86 -2.77
CA ILE A 238 8.85 -5.32 -1.63
C ILE A 238 9.80 -4.92 -0.48
N LYS A 239 10.79 -5.75 -0.16
CA LYS A 239 11.81 -5.41 0.86
C LYS A 239 12.60 -4.16 0.49
N ASN A 240 13.02 -4.02 -0.77
CA ASN A 240 13.72 -2.83 -1.24
C ASN A 240 12.83 -1.58 -1.17
N MET A 241 11.57 -1.72 -1.57
CA MET A 241 10.56 -0.67 -1.50
C MET A 241 10.39 -0.15 -0.06
N LEU A 242 10.16 -1.06 0.91
CA LEU A 242 10.00 -0.71 2.33
C LEU A 242 11.23 -0.04 2.96
N CYS A 243 12.42 -0.35 2.45
CA CYS A 243 13.70 0.20 2.95
C CYS A 243 14.18 1.43 2.16
N HIS A 244 13.44 1.91 1.17
CA HIS A 244 13.91 2.98 0.31
C HIS A 244 13.99 4.31 1.07
N ARG A 245 15.15 4.97 1.02
CA ARG A 245 15.42 6.24 1.72
C ARG A 245 14.58 7.44 1.28
N GLY A 246 13.83 7.31 0.18
CA GLY A 246 13.03 8.40 -0.40
C GLY A 246 11.65 8.52 0.24
N MET A 247 11.23 7.53 1.04
CA MET A 247 9.89 7.54 1.64
C MET A 247 9.84 8.57 2.77
N LYS A 248 9.02 9.60 2.62
CA LYS A 248 8.77 10.60 3.68
C LYS A 248 8.21 9.92 4.91
N GLU A 249 8.74 10.25 6.08
CA GLU A 249 8.31 9.69 7.38
C GLU A 249 6.79 9.74 7.57
N THR A 250 6.12 10.77 7.05
CA THR A 250 4.66 10.96 7.16
C THR A 250 3.83 10.00 6.30
N LEU A 251 4.41 9.37 5.26
CA LEU A 251 3.71 8.45 4.35
C LEU A 251 4.12 6.99 4.56
N VAL A 252 5.23 6.76 5.25
CA VAL A 252 5.76 5.42 5.54
C VAL A 252 4.71 4.53 6.19
N ASP A 253 3.90 5.08 7.10
CA ASP A 253 2.86 4.31 7.79
C ASP A 253 1.77 3.83 6.82
N GLY A 254 1.33 4.70 5.90
CA GLY A 254 0.37 4.34 4.85
C GLY A 254 0.93 3.28 3.91
N TYR A 255 2.18 3.43 3.46
CA TYR A 255 2.82 2.43 2.61
C TYR A 255 2.96 1.07 3.30
N LYS A 256 3.37 1.07 4.58
CA LYS A 256 3.45 -0.14 5.40
C LYS A 256 2.08 -0.78 5.56
N TYR A 257 1.02 0.01 5.72
CA TYR A 257 -0.35 -0.49 5.77
C TYR A 257 -0.77 -1.18 4.46
N VAL A 258 -0.49 -0.58 3.29
CA VAL A 258 -0.81 -1.21 1.98
C VAL A 258 -0.10 -2.54 1.84
N VAL A 259 1.20 -2.60 2.16
CA VAL A 259 1.97 -3.84 2.09
C VAL A 259 1.49 -4.85 3.15
N ARG A 260 1.10 -4.41 4.36
CA ARG A 260 0.48 -5.26 5.38
C ARG A 260 -0.77 -5.92 4.85
N SER A 261 -1.68 -5.13 4.27
CA SER A 261 -2.93 -5.61 3.69
C SER A 261 -2.64 -6.65 2.60
N MET A 262 -1.73 -6.33 1.67
CA MET A 262 -1.29 -7.27 0.64
C MET A 262 -0.71 -8.58 1.20
N MET A 263 0.18 -8.51 2.20
CA MET A 263 0.75 -9.70 2.83
C MET A 263 -0.30 -10.53 3.55
N SER A 264 -1.24 -9.90 4.24
CA SER A 264 -2.32 -10.62 4.90
C SER A 264 -3.23 -11.33 3.90
N THR A 265 -3.63 -10.64 2.82
CA THR A 265 -4.39 -11.23 1.71
C THR A 265 -3.64 -12.39 1.07
N PHE A 266 -2.34 -12.26 0.84
CA PHE A 266 -1.51 -13.34 0.31
C PHE A 266 -1.47 -14.57 1.23
N VAL A 267 -1.26 -14.36 2.54
CA VAL A 267 -1.25 -15.44 3.54
C VAL A 267 -2.62 -16.12 3.62
N ALA A 268 -3.71 -15.34 3.57
CA ALA A 268 -5.08 -15.85 3.56
C ALA A 268 -5.37 -16.71 2.33
N ALA A 269 -4.92 -16.27 1.15
CA ALA A 269 -5.19 -16.92 -0.13
C ALA A 269 -4.49 -18.27 -0.29
N TYR A 270 -3.24 -18.41 0.19
CA TYR A 270 -2.38 -19.55 -0.15
C TYR A 270 -2.01 -20.45 1.03
N ASP A 271 -2.49 -20.14 2.25
CA ASP A 271 -2.17 -20.83 3.50
C ASP A 271 -0.71 -21.31 3.53
N ILE A 272 0.24 -20.36 3.44
CA ILE A 272 1.67 -20.66 3.39
C ILE A 272 2.17 -21.42 4.63
N SER A 273 1.37 -21.45 5.70
CA SER A 273 1.70 -22.14 6.94
C SER A 273 1.67 -23.67 6.83
N SER A 274 0.93 -24.20 5.85
CA SER A 274 0.86 -25.64 5.56
C SER A 274 1.80 -26.09 4.43
N GLN A 275 2.49 -25.15 3.77
CA GLN A 275 3.38 -25.45 2.65
C GLN A 275 4.75 -25.98 3.12
N SER A 276 5.35 -26.87 2.33
CA SER A 276 6.68 -27.43 2.62
C SER A 276 7.82 -26.46 2.29
N ASP A 277 7.55 -25.42 1.49
CA ASP A 277 8.58 -24.45 1.09
C ASP A 277 8.84 -23.44 2.20
N THR A 278 9.99 -23.58 2.84
CA THR A 278 10.36 -22.77 3.99
C THR A 278 10.85 -21.37 3.60
N THR A 279 11.25 -21.16 2.33
CA THR A 279 11.82 -19.88 1.90
C THR A 279 10.75 -18.80 1.80
N VAL A 280 9.57 -19.14 1.27
CA VAL A 280 8.43 -18.22 1.17
C VAL A 280 7.99 -17.73 2.55
N VAL A 281 7.93 -18.63 3.53
CA VAL A 281 7.59 -18.25 4.91
C VAL A 281 8.64 -17.30 5.49
N GLU A 282 9.92 -17.55 5.26
CA GLU A 282 11.01 -16.66 5.72
C GLU A 282 10.92 -15.28 5.06
N ASP A 283 10.72 -15.21 3.75
CA ASP A 283 10.56 -13.94 3.02
C ASP A 283 9.35 -13.13 3.49
N VAL A 284 8.22 -13.80 3.76
CA VAL A 284 7.02 -13.15 4.32
C VAL A 284 7.31 -12.63 5.73
N ILE A 285 7.97 -13.41 6.59
CA ILE A 285 8.32 -12.96 7.94
C ILE A 285 9.33 -11.79 7.92
N ASP A 286 10.29 -11.78 6.99
CA ASP A 286 11.20 -10.64 6.81
C ASP A 286 10.43 -9.37 6.47
N ILE A 287 9.46 -9.45 5.53
CA ILE A 287 8.63 -8.30 5.14
C ILE A 287 7.75 -7.83 6.29
N LEU A 288 7.06 -8.76 6.98
CA LEU A 288 6.24 -8.41 8.15
C LEU A 288 7.08 -7.77 9.25
N SER A 289 8.30 -8.25 9.47
CA SER A 289 9.21 -7.65 10.45
C SER A 289 9.58 -6.22 10.06
N LEU A 290 9.80 -5.93 8.77
CA LEU A 290 10.03 -4.55 8.29
C LEU A 290 8.80 -3.65 8.43
N ILE A 291 7.60 -4.19 8.23
CA ILE A 291 6.34 -3.47 8.43
C ILE A 291 6.20 -3.08 9.90
N TYR A 292 6.20 -4.06 10.82
CA TYR A 292 5.88 -3.83 12.23
C TYR A 292 7.01 -3.20 13.05
N SER A 293 8.27 -3.35 12.64
CA SER A 293 9.40 -2.81 13.41
C SER A 293 9.28 -1.29 13.58
N GLY A 294 9.28 -0.86 14.85
CA GLY A 294 9.16 0.55 15.25
C GLY A 294 7.76 1.14 15.09
N GLN A 295 6.74 0.35 14.76
CA GLN A 295 5.39 0.81 14.47
C GLN A 295 4.42 0.41 15.58
N GLU A 296 4.31 1.23 16.61
CA GLU A 296 3.49 0.95 17.81
C GLU A 296 2.00 0.74 17.48
N THR A 297 1.43 1.57 16.60
CA THR A 297 0.03 1.46 16.18
C THR A 297 -0.23 0.12 15.47
N LEU A 298 0.58 -0.22 14.47
CA LEU A 298 0.43 -1.48 13.73
C LEU A 298 0.67 -2.70 14.65
N CYS A 299 1.65 -2.64 15.55
CA CYS A 299 1.87 -3.72 16.52
C CYS A 299 0.65 -3.89 17.44
N THR A 300 0.06 -2.78 17.89
CA THR A 300 -1.15 -2.81 18.73
C THR A 300 -2.32 -3.44 17.98
N GLU A 301 -2.56 -3.01 16.74
CA GLU A 301 -3.59 -3.57 15.86
C GLU A 301 -3.39 -5.06 15.57
N PHE A 302 -2.15 -5.53 15.45
CA PHE A 302 -1.87 -6.94 15.22
C PHE A 302 -2.35 -7.82 16.39
N TRP A 303 -2.10 -7.39 17.62
CA TRP A 303 -2.48 -8.12 18.83
C TRP A 303 -3.96 -7.96 19.18
N ASP A 304 -4.66 -6.98 18.61
CA ASP A 304 -6.11 -6.89 18.68
C ASP A 304 -6.76 -8.07 17.93
N ARG A 305 -7.51 -8.88 18.68
CA ARG A 305 -8.18 -10.08 18.16
C ARG A 305 -9.37 -9.73 17.26
N GLU A 306 -9.95 -8.54 17.43
CA GLU A 306 -11.08 -8.08 16.64
C GLU A 306 -10.65 -7.55 15.27
N ASN A 307 -9.37 -7.19 15.11
CA ASN A 307 -8.82 -6.77 13.82
C ASN A 307 -8.75 -7.94 12.84
N ILE A 308 -9.65 -7.95 11.86
CA ILE A 308 -9.77 -9.00 10.83
C ILE A 308 -8.56 -9.02 9.90
N LEU A 309 -7.95 -7.84 9.64
CA LEU A 309 -6.83 -7.73 8.71
C LEU A 309 -5.64 -8.54 9.15
N ASP A 310 -5.36 -8.64 10.45
CA ASP A 310 -4.21 -9.38 10.95
C ASP A 310 -4.52 -10.84 11.33
N ALA A 311 -5.77 -11.30 11.16
CA ALA A 311 -6.17 -12.67 11.47
C ALA A 311 -5.35 -13.74 10.69
N PRO A 312 -5.14 -13.62 9.37
CA PRO A 312 -4.28 -14.54 8.62
C PRO A 312 -2.83 -14.55 9.15
N LEU A 313 -2.29 -13.40 9.52
CA LEU A 313 -0.93 -13.25 10.05
C LEU A 313 -0.78 -13.84 11.45
N ARG A 314 -1.81 -13.70 12.31
CA ARG A 314 -1.87 -14.36 13.61
C ARG A 314 -1.95 -15.88 13.48
N ASN A 315 -2.68 -16.38 12.49
CA ASN A 315 -2.72 -17.82 12.20
C ASN A 315 -1.32 -18.33 11.79
N LEU A 316 -0.60 -17.58 10.96
CA LEU A 316 0.80 -17.88 10.62
C LEU A 316 1.69 -17.91 11.88
N LEU A 317 1.57 -16.93 12.78
CA LEU A 317 2.29 -16.91 14.07
C LEU A 317 1.98 -18.16 14.91
N CYS A 318 0.70 -18.54 14.99
CA CYS A 318 0.26 -19.73 15.71
C CYS A 318 0.85 -21.02 15.12
N SER A 319 0.91 -21.11 13.79
CA SER A 319 1.57 -22.22 13.09
C SER A 319 3.07 -22.26 13.41
N LEU A 320 3.79 -21.14 13.31
CA LEU A 320 5.23 -21.08 13.66
C LEU A 320 5.49 -21.53 15.11
N ARG A 321 4.63 -21.13 16.05
CA ARG A 321 4.71 -21.55 17.45
C ARG A 321 4.53 -23.06 17.63
N LYS A 322 3.64 -23.71 16.86
CA LYS A 322 3.44 -25.17 16.92
C LYS A 322 4.70 -25.95 16.52
N TYR A 323 5.55 -25.38 15.67
CA TYR A 323 6.80 -25.97 15.22
C TYR A 323 8.01 -25.60 16.09
N PHE A 324 7.82 -24.96 17.24
CA PHE A 324 8.91 -24.71 18.19
C PHE A 324 9.44 -26.03 18.77
N PRO A 325 10.77 -26.25 18.89
CA PRO A 325 11.86 -25.29 18.63
C PRO A 325 12.42 -25.32 17.19
N TYR A 326 11.91 -26.16 16.29
CA TYR A 326 12.46 -26.33 14.93
C TYR A 326 12.43 -25.04 14.09
N LYS A 327 11.42 -24.18 14.29
CA LYS A 327 11.28 -22.87 13.61
C LYS A 327 11.60 -21.67 14.51
N MET A 328 12.43 -21.88 15.55
CA MET A 328 12.72 -20.86 16.55
C MET A 328 13.25 -19.54 15.96
N LYS A 329 14.19 -19.59 14.99
CA LYS A 329 14.75 -18.37 14.38
C LYS A 329 13.68 -17.51 13.73
N THR A 330 12.84 -18.12 12.89
CA THR A 330 11.74 -17.45 12.19
C THR A 330 10.70 -16.91 13.17
N LEU A 331 10.34 -17.70 14.18
CA LEU A 331 9.40 -17.30 15.23
C LEU A 331 9.91 -16.08 16.02
N VAL A 332 11.15 -16.14 16.50
CA VAL A 332 11.75 -15.03 17.28
C VAL A 332 11.90 -13.79 16.42
N HIS A 333 12.28 -13.93 15.14
CA HIS A 333 12.36 -12.80 14.22
C HIS A 333 11.01 -12.07 14.11
N PHE A 334 9.92 -12.84 13.88
CA PHE A 334 8.59 -12.25 13.76
C PHE A 334 8.14 -11.57 15.05
N LEU A 335 8.29 -12.25 16.19
CA LEU A 335 7.96 -11.69 17.51
C LEU A 335 8.74 -10.41 17.84
N THR A 336 9.99 -10.33 17.40
CA THR A 336 10.81 -9.11 17.59
C THR A 336 10.22 -7.92 16.82
N GLY A 337 9.73 -8.15 15.60
CA GLY A 337 9.04 -7.11 14.82
C GLY A 337 7.74 -6.64 15.48
N LEU A 338 7.02 -7.54 16.15
CA LEU A 338 5.72 -7.31 16.78
C LEU A 338 5.79 -6.69 18.19
N ALA A 339 6.98 -6.41 18.71
CA ALA A 339 7.20 -5.88 20.06
C ALA A 339 7.26 -4.33 20.10
N GLY A 340 6.75 -3.64 19.09
CA GLY A 340 6.76 -2.18 19.02
C GLY A 340 5.81 -1.55 20.04
N GLY A 341 6.35 -0.86 21.04
CA GLY A 341 5.58 -0.20 22.10
C GLY A 341 5.40 -1.07 23.35
N GLN A 342 5.02 -0.44 24.46
CA GLN A 342 4.99 -1.13 25.77
C GLN A 342 3.97 -2.27 25.79
N TRP A 343 2.75 -2.03 25.30
CA TRP A 343 1.67 -3.01 25.36
C TRP A 343 1.92 -4.21 24.43
N ALA A 344 2.41 -3.96 23.21
CA ALA A 344 2.73 -5.03 22.28
C ALA A 344 3.91 -5.90 22.78
N ALA A 345 4.89 -5.30 23.44
CA ALA A 345 5.98 -6.02 24.08
C ALA A 345 5.53 -6.91 25.26
N GLU A 346 4.45 -6.55 25.97
CA GLU A 346 3.86 -7.40 27.01
C GLU A 346 3.07 -8.60 26.42
N CYS A 347 2.63 -8.49 25.17
CA CYS A 347 1.89 -9.54 24.46
C CYS A 347 2.80 -10.61 23.84
N VAL A 348 4.03 -10.24 23.46
CA VAL A 348 5.10 -11.14 22.98
C VAL A 348 5.63 -12.03 24.10
#